data_AF-A9U7G7-F1
#
_entry.id   AF-A9U7G7-F1
#
_cell.length_a   1.000
_cell.length_b   1.000
_cell.length_c   1.000
_cell.angle_alpha   90.00
_cell.angle_beta   90.00
_cell.angle_gamma   90.00
#
_symmetry.space_group_name_H-M   'P 1'
#
loop_
_entity.id
_entity.type
_entity.pdbx_description
1 polymer ?
#
loop_
_entity_poly.entity_id
_entity_poly.type
_entity_poly.pdbx_seq_one_letter_code
_entity_poly.pdbx_strand_id
1 'polypeptide(L)'
;MKQAVESLGVRPCHLLVDAETVDLDFPQTAIIHGDAVSQSIGAASILAKVTRDRLCKEIWDLHYPAYGIAVHKGYATRHHRSMLIEHGPSPLHRRSFLGKILPEEQLALTTEKLGLKRAEAVTTMNIGSLIKLIGDVQPAASRTLELRPGQTVRAQVVELMGDNEALLQIGGTQLVAKLETPLKQGQTAVLQVQSETADGKLVLKRQEPGKTASEPTDEVWKSLGLKFGVGGKEQAGQAL
;
A
#
# COMPACT_ATOMS: atom_id res chain seq x y z
N MET A 1 9.20 22.08 -10.46
CA MET A 1 10.42 22.74 -9.96
C MET A 1 10.84 23.89 -10.86
N LYS A 2 11.09 23.66 -12.16
CA LYS A 2 11.38 24.72 -13.15
C LYS A 2 10.51 25.98 -13.04
N GLN A 3 9.19 25.82 -13.16
CA GLN A 3 8.21 26.90 -13.01
C GLN A 3 8.32 27.66 -11.68
N ALA A 4 8.67 26.97 -10.59
CA ALA A 4 8.81 27.63 -9.29
C ALA A 4 10.03 28.55 -9.26
N VAL A 5 11.14 28.12 -9.84
CA VAL A 5 12.35 28.94 -9.97
C VAL A 5 12.12 30.12 -10.91
N GLU A 6 11.47 29.89 -12.05
CA GLU A 6 11.13 30.94 -13.02
C GLU A 6 10.17 32.00 -12.46
N SER A 7 9.36 31.63 -11.45
CA SER A 7 8.44 32.56 -10.78
C SER A 7 9.07 33.41 -9.68
N LEU A 8 10.35 33.19 -9.34
CA LEU A 8 11.01 33.97 -8.29
C LEU A 8 11.22 35.42 -8.75
N GLY A 9 10.88 36.38 -7.88
CA GLY A 9 11.20 37.79 -8.10
C GLY A 9 12.69 38.12 -8.00
N VAL A 10 13.51 37.15 -7.61
CA VAL A 10 14.96 37.27 -7.49
C VAL A 10 15.64 36.16 -8.29
N ARG A 11 16.75 36.49 -8.96
CA ARG A 11 17.54 35.51 -9.69
C ARG A 11 18.47 34.76 -8.71
N PRO A 12 18.32 33.44 -8.53
CA PRO A 12 19.22 32.68 -7.67
C PRO A 12 20.61 32.58 -8.29
N CYS A 13 21.64 32.59 -7.44
CA CYS A 13 23.03 32.33 -7.88
C CYS A 13 23.32 30.82 -7.97
N HIS A 14 22.64 30.01 -7.16
CA HIS A 14 22.82 28.56 -7.09
C HIS A 14 21.53 27.90 -6.60
N LEU A 15 21.23 26.68 -7.07
CA LEU A 15 20.07 25.89 -6.65
C LEU A 15 20.52 24.69 -5.80
N LEU A 16 19.91 24.53 -4.62
CA LEU A 16 20.00 23.29 -3.84
C LEU A 16 18.69 22.52 -4.05
N VAL A 17 18.77 21.30 -4.56
CA VAL A 17 17.60 20.52 -5.00
C VAL A 17 17.62 19.17 -4.30
N ASP A 18 16.46 18.73 -3.81
CA ASP A 18 16.33 17.44 -3.14
C ASP A 18 16.35 16.30 -4.16
N ALA A 19 17.42 15.52 -4.14
CA ALA A 19 17.67 14.30 -4.92
C ALA A 19 17.48 14.39 -6.46
N GLU A 20 17.40 15.58 -7.04
CA GLU A 20 17.04 15.78 -8.45
C GLU A 20 17.80 16.95 -9.09
N THR A 21 17.75 17.02 -10.42
CA THR A 21 18.28 18.12 -11.23
C THR A 21 17.14 18.81 -11.97
N VAL A 22 17.15 20.13 -12.04
CA VAL A 22 16.15 20.92 -12.76
C VAL A 22 16.70 21.35 -14.12
N ASP A 23 15.90 21.20 -15.17
CA ASP A 23 16.21 21.66 -16.53
C ASP A 23 16.18 23.20 -16.64
N LEU A 24 17.21 23.82 -16.07
CA LEU A 24 17.47 25.25 -16.05
C LEU A 24 18.98 25.50 -16.09
N ASP A 25 19.37 26.61 -16.72
CA ASP A 25 20.76 27.07 -16.79
C ASP A 25 21.15 27.85 -15.51
N PHE A 26 21.20 27.14 -14.39
CA PHE A 26 21.73 27.64 -13.13
C PHE A 26 22.72 26.63 -12.55
N PRO A 27 23.78 27.11 -11.86
CA PRO A 27 24.56 26.27 -10.98
C PRO A 27 23.64 25.55 -9.99
N GLN A 28 23.76 24.23 -9.89
CA GLN A 28 22.86 23.43 -9.05
C GLN A 28 23.58 22.26 -8.40
N THR A 29 23.10 21.89 -7.21
CA THR A 29 23.57 20.73 -6.44
C THR A 29 22.38 19.91 -6.00
N ALA A 30 22.32 18.67 -6.48
CA ALA A 30 21.39 17.67 -5.98
C ALA A 30 21.89 17.12 -4.64
N ILE A 31 21.03 17.10 -3.62
CA ILE A 31 21.34 16.63 -2.28
C ILE A 31 20.36 15.52 -1.93
N ILE A 32 20.88 14.32 -1.65
CA ILE A 32 20.07 13.19 -1.19
C ILE A 32 19.59 13.49 0.24
N HIS A 33 18.29 13.32 0.51
CA HIS A 33 17.67 13.71 1.78
C HIS A 33 17.93 15.18 2.12
N GLY A 34 17.81 16.04 1.10
CA GLY A 34 18.15 17.45 1.18
C GLY A 34 17.37 18.20 2.26
N ASP A 35 16.13 17.78 2.51
CA ASP A 35 15.26 18.34 3.54
C ASP A 35 15.78 18.16 4.97
N ALA A 36 16.53 17.09 5.24
CA ALA A 36 17.13 16.80 6.53
C ALA A 36 18.45 17.55 6.78
N VAL A 37 19.14 17.97 5.71
CA VAL A 37 20.52 18.51 5.79
C VAL A 37 20.64 19.98 5.37
N SER A 38 19.70 20.50 4.58
CA SER A 38 19.69 21.88 4.11
C SER A 38 18.46 22.61 4.62
N GLN A 39 18.68 23.70 5.35
CA GLN A 39 17.59 24.55 5.87
C GLN A 39 16.73 25.12 4.74
N SER A 40 17.34 25.50 3.62
CA SER A 40 16.61 26.04 2.45
C SER A 40 15.71 24.98 1.80
N ILE A 41 16.20 23.74 1.67
CA ILE A 41 15.39 22.63 1.14
C ILE A 41 14.28 22.28 2.14
N GLY A 42 14.59 22.17 3.44
CA GLY A 42 13.60 21.92 4.49
C GLY A 42 12.48 22.97 4.49
N ALA A 43 12.82 24.25 4.39
CA ALA A 43 11.84 25.34 4.28
C ALA A 43 10.96 25.20 3.03
N ALA A 44 11.55 24.90 1.87
CA ALA A 44 10.81 24.67 0.63
C ALA A 44 9.85 23.46 0.74
N SER A 45 10.29 22.37 1.35
CA SER A 45 9.49 21.16 1.59
C SER A 45 8.27 21.43 2.48
N ILE A 46 8.44 22.22 3.55
CA ILE A 46 7.33 22.64 4.43
C ILE A 46 6.32 23.47 3.64
N LEU A 47 6.78 24.49 2.90
CA LEU A 47 5.90 25.34 2.10
C LEU A 47 5.12 24.53 1.06
N ALA A 48 5.80 23.62 0.35
CA ALA A 48 5.16 22.75 -0.63
C ALA A 48 4.11 21.85 0.01
N LYS A 49 4.42 21.20 1.14
CA LYS A 49 3.50 20.30 1.84
C LYS A 49 2.27 21.02 2.37
N VAL A 50 2.46 22.12 3.10
CA VAL A 50 1.37 22.90 3.70
C VAL A 50 0.46 23.46 2.60
N THR A 51 1.04 24.00 1.53
CA THR A 51 0.28 24.52 0.39
C THR A 51 -0.53 23.41 -0.27
N ARG A 52 0.07 22.26 -0.58
CA ARG A 52 -0.63 21.13 -1.20
C ARG A 52 -1.78 20.63 -0.31
N ASP A 53 -1.53 20.47 0.98
CA ASP A 53 -2.54 19.95 1.90
C ASP A 53 -3.72 20.90 2.09
N ARG A 54 -3.46 22.23 2.01
CA ARG A 54 -4.48 23.28 1.96
C ARG A 54 -5.33 23.16 0.69
N LEU A 55 -4.69 23.07 -0.49
CA LEU A 55 -5.39 22.88 -1.77
C LEU A 55 -6.27 21.62 -1.77
N CYS A 56 -5.76 20.51 -1.23
CA CYS A 56 -6.54 19.28 -1.05
C CYS A 56 -7.82 19.53 -0.24
N LYS A 57 -7.73 20.26 0.87
CA LYS A 57 -8.84 20.46 1.81
C LYS A 57 -9.83 21.52 1.33
N GLU A 58 -9.34 22.65 0.86
CA GLU A 58 -10.16 23.86 0.65
C GLU A 58 -10.68 23.97 -0.78
N ILE A 59 -10.02 23.33 -1.75
CA ILE A 59 -10.37 23.45 -3.17
C ILE A 59 -10.76 22.09 -3.73
N TRP A 60 -9.85 21.11 -3.72
CA TRP A 60 -10.07 19.86 -4.46
C TRP A 60 -11.16 18.99 -3.85
N ASP A 61 -11.26 18.92 -2.52
CA ASP A 61 -12.34 18.17 -1.86
C ASP A 61 -13.71 18.78 -2.14
N LEU A 62 -13.81 20.12 -2.19
CA LEU A 62 -15.07 20.81 -2.53
C LEU A 62 -15.52 20.51 -3.97
N HIS A 63 -14.57 20.48 -4.91
CA HIS A 63 -14.86 20.16 -6.31
C HIS A 63 -15.11 18.67 -6.56
N TYR A 64 -14.57 17.79 -5.73
CA TYR A 64 -14.64 16.33 -5.88
C TYR A 64 -14.97 15.65 -4.54
N PRO A 65 -16.15 15.93 -3.97
CA PRO A 65 -16.49 15.55 -2.59
C PRO A 65 -16.61 14.03 -2.38
N ALA A 66 -16.89 13.29 -3.46
CA ALA A 66 -17.04 11.84 -3.43
C ALA A 66 -15.74 11.10 -3.08
N TYR A 67 -14.56 11.72 -3.19
CA TYR A 67 -13.29 11.00 -3.09
C TYR A 67 -12.62 11.08 -1.71
N GLY A 68 -12.95 12.07 -0.87
CA GLY A 68 -12.33 12.25 0.46
C GLY A 68 -10.90 12.80 0.42
N ILE A 69 -10.57 13.61 -0.59
CA ILE A 69 -9.23 14.16 -0.85
C ILE A 69 -8.70 14.99 0.33
N ALA A 70 -9.59 15.67 1.07
CA ALA A 70 -9.22 16.43 2.26
C ALA A 70 -8.52 15.56 3.33
N VAL A 71 -8.82 14.27 3.40
CA VAL A 71 -8.24 13.35 4.38
C VAL A 71 -6.95 12.74 3.86
N HIS A 72 -7.02 12.02 2.74
CA HIS A 72 -5.89 11.21 2.25
C HIS A 72 -5.00 11.95 1.25
N LYS A 73 -5.27 13.21 0.91
CA LYS A 73 -4.41 14.07 0.06
C LYS A 73 -4.03 13.47 -1.30
N GLY A 74 -4.91 12.62 -1.86
CA GLY A 74 -4.67 11.90 -3.12
C GLY A 74 -3.87 10.60 -3.00
N TYR A 75 -3.41 10.18 -1.81
CA TYR A 75 -2.78 8.86 -1.65
C TYR A 75 -3.78 7.72 -1.87
N ALA A 76 -3.31 6.59 -2.40
CA ALA A 76 -4.12 5.42 -2.77
C ALA A 76 -4.54 4.57 -1.56
N THR A 77 -5.21 5.19 -0.59
CA THR A 77 -5.77 4.51 0.59
C THR A 77 -6.86 3.53 0.18
N ARG A 78 -7.30 2.65 1.11
CA ARG A 78 -8.45 1.76 0.84
C ARG A 78 -9.69 2.57 0.45
N HIS A 79 -9.97 3.65 1.18
CA HIS A 79 -11.12 4.52 0.91
C HIS A 79 -11.02 5.21 -0.46
N HIS A 80 -9.85 5.76 -0.80
CA HIS A 80 -9.67 6.42 -2.08
C HIS A 80 -9.87 5.45 -3.26
N ARG A 81 -9.38 4.22 -3.13
CA ARG A 81 -9.56 3.17 -4.14
C ARG A 81 -11.03 2.73 -4.26
N SER A 82 -11.78 2.62 -3.15
CA SER A 82 -13.20 2.28 -3.23
C SER A 82 -13.99 3.38 -3.95
N MET A 83 -13.72 4.65 -3.66
CA MET A 83 -14.38 5.78 -4.35
C MET A 83 -14.00 5.86 -5.83
N LEU A 84 -12.77 5.48 -6.19
CA LEU A 84 -12.33 5.35 -7.58
C LEU A 84 -13.08 4.25 -8.34
N ILE A 85 -13.35 3.11 -7.70
CA ILE A 85 -14.11 2.01 -8.30
C ILE A 85 -15.59 2.38 -8.45
N GLU A 86 -16.15 3.08 -7.45
CA GLU A 86 -17.55 3.46 -7.41
C GLU A 86 -17.89 4.62 -8.36
N HIS A 87 -17.12 5.70 -8.31
CA HIS A 87 -17.39 6.93 -9.07
C HIS A 87 -16.54 7.06 -10.35
N GLY A 88 -15.59 6.16 -10.57
CA GLY A 88 -14.58 6.30 -11.62
C GLY A 88 -13.53 7.37 -11.28
N PRO A 89 -12.49 7.54 -12.13
CA PRO A 89 -11.48 8.58 -11.98
C PRO A 89 -11.99 9.97 -12.37
N SER A 90 -11.70 10.94 -11.51
CA SER A 90 -11.89 12.36 -11.82
C SER A 90 -10.75 12.94 -12.67
N PRO A 91 -10.90 14.15 -13.25
CA PRO A 91 -9.83 14.85 -13.95
C PRO A 91 -8.55 15.10 -13.13
N LEU A 92 -8.64 15.12 -11.79
CA LEU A 92 -7.46 15.27 -10.92
C LEU A 92 -6.59 14.01 -10.84
N HIS A 93 -7.13 12.85 -11.24
CA HIS A 93 -6.41 11.60 -11.13
C HIS A 93 -5.35 11.45 -12.21
N ARG A 94 -4.16 10.99 -11.79
CA ARG A 94 -3.07 10.65 -12.71
C ARG A 94 -3.38 9.33 -13.39
N ARG A 95 -3.81 9.39 -14.65
CA ARG A 95 -4.27 8.21 -15.40
C ARG A 95 -3.26 7.07 -15.48
N SER A 96 -1.97 7.39 -15.62
CA SER A 96 -0.89 6.40 -15.64
C SER A 96 -0.78 5.57 -14.36
N PHE A 97 -1.33 6.04 -13.25
CA PHE A 97 -1.32 5.34 -11.96
C PHE A 97 -2.55 4.46 -11.75
N LEU A 98 -3.57 4.55 -12.62
CA LEU A 98 -4.87 3.89 -12.42
C LEU A 98 -4.91 2.43 -12.91
N GLY A 99 -4.02 2.03 -13.81
CA GLY A 99 -4.05 0.67 -14.40
C GLY A 99 -3.88 -0.46 -13.37
N LYS A 100 -3.34 -0.16 -12.18
CA LYS A 100 -3.22 -1.14 -11.08
C LYS A 100 -4.39 -1.09 -10.09
N ILE A 101 -5.31 -0.14 -10.26
CA ILE A 101 -6.40 0.14 -9.32
C ILE A 101 -7.76 -0.19 -9.93
N LEU A 102 -7.97 0.14 -11.21
CA LEU A 102 -9.22 -0.06 -11.91
C LEU A 102 -9.18 -1.33 -12.77
N PRO A 103 -10.24 -2.15 -12.80
CA PRO A 103 -10.44 -3.19 -13.81
C PRO A 103 -10.42 -2.61 -15.23
N GLU A 104 -9.94 -3.38 -16.22
CA GLU A 104 -9.77 -2.94 -17.62
C GLU A 104 -11.07 -2.36 -18.23
N GLU A 105 -12.24 -2.92 -17.88
CA GLU A 105 -13.55 -2.45 -18.35
C GLU A 105 -13.86 -1.01 -17.92
N GLN A 106 -13.48 -0.62 -16.70
CA GLN A 106 -13.69 0.74 -16.19
C GLN A 106 -12.70 1.75 -16.79
N LEU A 107 -11.51 1.29 -17.20
CA LEU A 107 -10.52 2.09 -17.92
C LEU A 107 -10.99 2.40 -19.36
N ALA A 108 -11.64 1.44 -20.01
CA ALA A 108 -12.21 1.60 -21.35
C ALA A 108 -13.37 2.61 -21.36
N LEU A 109 -14.31 2.49 -20.41
CA LEU A 109 -15.47 3.39 -20.30
C LEU A 109 -15.09 4.84 -19.98
N THR A 110 -13.98 5.06 -19.25
CA THR A 110 -13.49 6.40 -18.91
C THR A 110 -12.71 7.06 -20.04
N THR A 111 -12.01 6.29 -20.86
CA THR A 111 -11.32 6.83 -22.04
C THR A 111 -12.30 7.28 -23.12
N GLU A 112 -13.39 6.53 -23.33
CA GLU A 112 -14.46 6.89 -24.26
C GLU A 112 -15.27 8.12 -23.80
N LYS A 113 -15.72 8.16 -22.53
CA LYS A 113 -16.48 9.32 -21.99
C LYS A 113 -15.73 10.65 -22.02
N LEU A 114 -14.40 10.63 -22.05
CA LEU A 114 -13.56 11.83 -21.97
C LEU A 114 -12.87 12.19 -23.30
N GLY A 115 -13.22 11.51 -24.41
CA GLY A 115 -12.82 11.91 -25.76
C GLY A 115 -11.32 11.89 -26.06
N LEU A 116 -10.51 11.13 -25.31
CA LEU A 116 -9.06 11.08 -25.48
C LEU A 116 -8.65 9.92 -26.39
N LYS A 117 -7.93 10.24 -27.48
CA LYS A 117 -7.43 9.26 -28.44
C LYS A 117 -6.43 8.31 -27.76
N ARG A 118 -6.61 7.02 -28.01
CA ARG A 118 -5.71 5.93 -27.60
C ARG A 118 -4.30 6.19 -28.14
N ALA A 119 -3.35 6.46 -27.25
CA ALA A 119 -1.93 6.27 -27.55
C ALA A 119 -1.52 4.92 -26.94
N GLU A 120 -1.40 3.93 -27.84
CA GLU A 120 -0.63 2.69 -27.76
C GLU A 120 -0.35 2.10 -26.37
N ALA A 121 -1.11 1.06 -26.01
CA ALA A 121 -0.62 0.03 -25.10
C ALA A 121 -1.19 -1.35 -25.46
N VAL A 122 -0.38 -2.06 -26.26
CA VAL A 122 -0.04 -3.49 -26.14
C VAL A 122 -1.17 -4.51 -26.30
N THR A 123 -1.33 -4.91 -27.56
CA THR A 123 -1.28 -6.30 -28.06
C THR A 123 -1.05 -7.38 -27.01
N THR A 124 -2.11 -8.10 -26.63
CA THR A 124 -2.21 -9.57 -26.72
C THR A 124 -3.62 -9.96 -26.26
N MET A 125 -4.52 -10.14 -27.23
CA MET A 125 -5.73 -10.94 -26.98
C MET A 125 -5.27 -12.37 -26.74
N ASN A 126 -5.48 -12.89 -25.53
CA ASN A 126 -5.41 -14.33 -25.29
C ASN A 126 -6.83 -14.89 -25.32
N ILE A 127 -7.02 -15.95 -26.11
CA ILE A 127 -8.27 -16.63 -26.46
C ILE A 127 -8.95 -17.34 -25.26
N GLY A 128 -8.47 -17.12 -24.03
CA GLY A 128 -9.04 -17.71 -22.81
C GLY A 128 -10.32 -17.05 -22.26
N SER A 129 -10.70 -15.86 -22.74
CA SER A 129 -11.82 -15.10 -22.14
C SER A 129 -13.21 -15.46 -22.67
N LEU A 130 -13.35 -16.46 -23.55
CA LEU A 130 -14.64 -16.83 -24.14
C LEU A 130 -15.49 -17.82 -23.31
N ILE A 131 -15.05 -18.24 -22.11
CA ILE A 131 -15.79 -19.19 -21.24
C ILE A 131 -16.17 -18.52 -19.90
N LYS A 132 -16.92 -17.42 -19.96
CA LYS A 132 -17.58 -16.88 -18.75
C LYS A 132 -18.92 -16.19 -19.03
N LEU A 133 -19.57 -16.60 -20.11
CA LEU A 133 -20.93 -16.18 -20.46
C LEU A 133 -21.87 -17.39 -20.42
N ILE A 134 -22.11 -17.93 -19.22
CA ILE A 134 -23.33 -18.63 -18.78
C ILE A 134 -23.19 -18.70 -17.25
N GLY A 135 -24.23 -18.26 -16.55
CA GLY A 135 -24.21 -17.96 -15.13
C GLY A 135 -23.78 -19.11 -14.23
N ASP A 136 -23.04 -18.76 -13.18
CA ASP A 136 -23.38 -19.16 -11.83
C ASP A 136 -22.66 -18.27 -10.83
N VAL A 137 -23.27 -18.19 -9.65
CA VAL A 137 -22.92 -17.42 -8.45
C VAL A 137 -21.41 -17.41 -8.16
N GLN A 138 -20.88 -16.25 -7.78
CA GLN A 138 -19.51 -16.07 -7.30
C GLN A 138 -19.14 -17.08 -6.19
N PRO A 139 -17.88 -17.51 -6.16
CA PRO A 139 -17.11 -17.34 -4.94
C PRO A 139 -16.00 -16.32 -5.21
N ALA A 140 -15.75 -15.50 -4.18
CA ALA A 140 -14.65 -14.55 -4.12
C ALA A 140 -13.37 -15.16 -4.69
N ALA A 141 -12.64 -14.38 -5.50
CA ALA A 141 -11.38 -14.78 -6.12
C ALA A 141 -10.53 -15.59 -5.14
N SER A 142 -10.47 -16.90 -5.37
CA SER A 142 -9.59 -17.82 -4.68
C SER A 142 -8.17 -17.39 -5.00
N ARG A 143 -7.57 -16.59 -4.11
CA ARG A 143 -6.12 -16.46 -4.06
C ARG A 143 -5.60 -17.84 -3.70
N THR A 144 -5.21 -18.63 -4.70
CA THR A 144 -4.56 -19.92 -4.47
C THR A 144 -3.27 -19.65 -3.71
N LEU A 145 -3.30 -19.93 -2.40
CA LEU A 145 -2.13 -19.81 -1.55
C LEU A 145 -1.26 -21.03 -1.82
N GLU A 146 -0.29 -20.91 -2.74
CA GLU A 146 0.69 -21.95 -2.97
C GLU A 146 1.70 -21.97 -1.82
N LEU A 147 1.60 -23.00 -0.98
CA LEU A 147 2.48 -23.23 0.15
C LEU A 147 3.54 -24.27 -0.25
N ARG A 148 4.82 -23.91 -0.13
CA ARG A 148 5.93 -24.85 -0.40
C ARG A 148 6.28 -25.63 0.85
N PRO A 149 6.61 -26.93 0.77
CA PRO A 149 7.17 -27.69 1.89
C PRO A 149 8.39 -26.96 2.49
N GLY A 150 8.45 -26.87 3.81
CA GLY A 150 9.46 -26.14 4.57
C GLY A 150 9.17 -24.64 4.78
N GLN A 151 8.20 -24.06 4.09
CA GLN A 151 7.83 -22.64 4.23
C GLN A 151 7.22 -22.37 5.61
N THR A 152 7.63 -21.26 6.22
CA THR A 152 7.08 -20.80 7.50
C THR A 152 6.04 -19.71 7.26
N VAL A 153 4.83 -19.90 7.81
CA VAL A 153 3.69 -19.01 7.62
C VAL A 153 3.05 -18.65 8.95
N ARG A 154 2.62 -17.39 9.09
CA ARG A 154 1.82 -16.96 10.24
C ARG A 154 0.35 -17.21 9.93
N ALA A 155 -0.29 -18.04 10.73
CA ALA A 155 -1.67 -18.44 10.56
C ALA A 155 -2.49 -18.16 11.83
N GLN A 156 -3.74 -17.76 11.65
CA GLN A 156 -4.73 -17.70 12.73
C GLN A 156 -5.70 -18.86 12.59
N VAL A 157 -5.98 -19.56 13.68
CA VAL A 157 -7.04 -20.58 13.72
C VAL A 157 -8.40 -19.89 13.71
N VAL A 158 -9.14 -20.06 12.62
CA VAL A 158 -10.51 -19.54 12.48
C VAL A 158 -11.49 -20.47 13.18
N GLU A 159 -11.35 -21.77 12.92
CA GLU A 159 -12.24 -22.81 13.44
C GLU A 159 -11.48 -24.13 13.56
N LEU A 160 -11.76 -24.88 14.63
CA LEU A 160 -11.24 -26.23 14.82
C LEU A 160 -12.22 -27.23 14.22
N MET A 161 -11.69 -28.15 13.43
CA MET A 161 -12.42 -29.26 12.83
C MET A 161 -12.06 -30.56 13.58
N GLY A 162 -12.85 -31.61 13.42
CA GLY A 162 -12.53 -32.93 13.97
C GLY A 162 -11.19 -33.47 13.44
N ASP A 163 -10.61 -34.46 14.11
CA ASP A 163 -9.38 -35.15 13.66
C ASP A 163 -8.11 -34.28 13.50
N ASN A 164 -7.94 -33.28 14.38
CA ASN A 164 -6.84 -32.29 14.37
C ASN A 164 -6.79 -31.44 13.08
N GLU A 165 -7.89 -31.33 12.34
CA GLU A 165 -7.99 -30.40 11.23
C GLU A 165 -8.45 -29.03 11.73
N ALA A 166 -8.06 -27.97 11.04
CA ALA A 166 -8.48 -26.61 11.38
C ALA A 166 -8.59 -25.75 10.12
N LEU A 167 -9.58 -24.87 10.12
CA LEU A 167 -9.66 -23.76 9.18
C LEU A 167 -8.71 -22.66 9.63
N LEU A 168 -7.73 -22.33 8.79
CA LEU A 168 -6.69 -21.37 9.07
C LEU A 168 -6.81 -20.17 8.14
N GLN A 169 -6.57 -18.98 8.67
CA GLN A 169 -6.45 -17.76 7.89
C GLN A 169 -4.98 -17.36 7.78
N ILE A 170 -4.47 -17.30 6.55
CA ILE A 170 -3.09 -16.94 6.22
C ILE A 170 -3.12 -15.82 5.18
N GLY A 171 -2.61 -14.64 5.53
CA GLY A 171 -2.51 -13.51 4.59
C GLY A 171 -3.85 -13.06 3.97
N GLY A 172 -4.99 -13.38 4.61
CA GLY A 172 -6.34 -13.11 4.12
C GLY A 172 -6.98 -14.24 3.31
N THR A 173 -6.27 -15.34 3.06
CA THR A 173 -6.83 -16.57 2.45
C THR A 173 -7.16 -17.58 3.54
N GLN A 174 -8.28 -18.28 3.41
CA GLN A 174 -8.65 -19.40 4.28
C GLN A 174 -8.23 -20.73 3.66
N LEU A 175 -7.64 -21.62 4.46
CA LEU A 175 -7.29 -22.98 4.05
C LEU A 175 -7.56 -23.97 5.17
N VAL A 176 -7.94 -25.19 4.82
CA VAL A 176 -8.08 -26.30 5.79
C VAL A 176 -6.78 -27.08 5.80
N ALA A 177 -6.21 -27.27 6.99
CA ALA A 177 -4.99 -28.06 7.17
C ALA A 177 -5.06 -28.89 8.45
N LYS A 178 -4.28 -29.98 8.46
CA LYS A 178 -4.09 -30.81 9.65
C LYS A 178 -2.98 -30.23 10.52
N LEU A 179 -3.27 -30.02 11.78
CA LEU A 179 -2.33 -29.50 12.77
C LEU A 179 -1.62 -30.66 13.46
N GLU A 180 -0.29 -30.70 13.42
CA GLU A 180 0.48 -31.66 14.23
C GLU A 180 0.41 -31.35 15.72
N THR A 181 0.22 -30.07 16.06
CA THR A 181 0.11 -29.60 17.45
C THR A 181 -1.25 -28.92 17.64
N PRO A 182 -2.05 -29.32 18.63
CA PRO A 182 -3.36 -28.73 18.86
C PRO A 182 -3.20 -27.24 19.21
N LEU A 183 -3.94 -26.40 18.49
CA LEU A 183 -4.06 -24.97 18.74
C LEU A 183 -5.48 -24.65 19.20
N LYS A 184 -5.65 -23.52 19.90
CA LYS A 184 -6.98 -23.04 20.29
C LYS A 184 -7.59 -22.19 19.17
N GLN A 185 -8.91 -22.21 19.05
CA GLN A 185 -9.63 -21.30 18.16
C GLN A 185 -9.26 -19.83 18.49
N GLY A 186 -9.03 -19.02 17.45
CA GLY A 186 -8.59 -17.63 17.55
C GLY A 186 -7.09 -17.45 17.79
N GLN A 187 -6.34 -18.52 18.11
CA GLN A 187 -4.90 -18.45 18.36
C GLN A 187 -4.13 -18.20 17.06
N THR A 188 -3.19 -17.25 17.09
CA THR A 188 -2.24 -17.03 16.00
C THR A 188 -0.93 -17.74 16.31
N ALA A 189 -0.41 -18.53 15.37
CA ALA A 189 0.85 -19.25 15.50
C ALA A 189 1.68 -19.17 14.23
N VAL A 190 2.98 -19.39 14.38
CA VAL A 190 3.91 -19.59 13.27
C VAL A 190 3.97 -21.08 12.99
N LEU A 191 3.59 -21.44 11.77
CA LEU A 191 3.45 -22.82 11.32
C LEU A 191 4.40 -23.08 10.17
N GLN A 192 5.10 -24.22 10.21
CA GLN A 192 5.91 -24.70 9.11
C GLN A 192 5.10 -25.71 8.28
N VAL A 193 5.07 -25.48 6.97
CA VAL A 193 4.43 -26.35 6.00
C VAL A 193 5.23 -27.64 5.88
N GLN A 194 4.62 -28.77 6.23
CA GLN A 194 5.19 -30.09 5.98
C GLN A 194 4.78 -30.57 4.58
N SER A 195 5.54 -31.51 4.02
CA SER A 195 5.20 -32.15 2.74
C SER A 195 3.81 -32.78 2.80
N GLU A 196 3.09 -32.71 1.69
CA GLU A 196 1.74 -33.26 1.53
C GLU A 196 1.73 -34.77 1.86
N THR A 197 0.84 -35.19 2.76
CA THR A 197 0.63 -36.62 3.03
C THR A 197 -0.15 -37.29 1.89
N ALA A 198 -0.07 -38.62 1.78
CA ALA A 198 -0.68 -39.43 0.72
C ALA A 198 -2.20 -39.19 0.47
N ASP A 199 -2.89 -38.55 1.42
CA ASP A 199 -4.30 -38.15 1.32
C ASP A 199 -4.54 -36.74 0.72
N GLY A 200 -3.51 -36.07 0.18
CA GLY A 200 -3.64 -34.74 -0.46
C GLY A 200 -3.93 -33.58 0.50
N LYS A 201 -3.68 -33.77 1.79
CA LYS A 201 -3.92 -32.76 2.84
C LYS A 201 -2.61 -32.12 3.30
N LEU A 202 -2.60 -30.79 3.37
CA LEU A 202 -1.52 -29.99 3.93
C LEU A 202 -1.40 -30.22 5.45
N VAL A 203 -0.20 -30.57 5.90
CA VAL A 203 0.12 -30.78 7.32
C VAL A 203 0.98 -29.61 7.81
N LEU A 204 0.62 -29.02 8.94
CA LEU A 204 1.33 -27.87 9.50
C LEU A 204 1.85 -28.17 10.91
N LYS A 205 3.14 -27.89 11.11
CA LYS A 205 3.83 -28.06 12.39
C LYS A 205 4.05 -26.73 13.07
N ARG A 206 3.70 -26.62 14.35
CA ARG A 206 4.00 -25.41 15.14
C ARG A 206 5.51 -25.29 15.34
N GLN A 207 6.05 -24.13 15.01
CA GLN A 207 7.41 -23.78 15.40
C GLN A 207 7.36 -23.02 16.73
N GLU A 208 8.05 -23.51 17.75
CA GLU A 208 8.33 -22.71 18.95
C GLU A 208 9.23 -21.53 18.57
N PRO A 209 9.15 -20.38 19.27
CA PRO A 209 10.03 -19.24 19.01
C PRO A 209 11.48 -19.61 19.36
N GLY A 210 12.16 -20.30 18.44
CA GLY A 210 13.60 -20.45 18.43
C GLY A 210 14.22 -19.12 18.02
N LYS A 211 15.26 -18.70 18.76
CA LYS A 211 16.09 -17.52 18.49
C LYS A 211 16.60 -17.52 17.03
N THR A 212 15.86 -16.92 16.10
CA THR A 212 16.36 -16.38 14.82
C THR A 212 15.28 -15.54 14.15
N ALA A 213 15.00 -14.40 14.78
CA ALA A 213 14.70 -13.16 14.10
C ALA A 213 14.88 -12.09 15.18
N SER A 214 16.07 -11.49 15.24
CA SER A 214 16.25 -10.27 16.01
C SER A 214 15.24 -9.26 15.48
N GLU A 215 14.25 -8.92 16.31
CA GLU A 215 13.59 -7.63 16.21
C GLU A 215 14.71 -6.58 16.17
N PRO A 216 14.64 -5.54 15.31
CA PRO A 216 15.60 -4.46 15.37
C PRO A 216 15.43 -3.80 16.75
N THR A 217 16.37 -4.10 17.65
CA THR A 217 16.44 -3.53 18.99
C THR A 217 16.69 -2.03 18.90
N ASP A 218 16.24 -1.30 19.91
CA ASP A 218 16.37 0.15 20.08
C ASP A 218 17.80 0.71 19.92
N GLU A 219 18.83 -0.14 19.91
CA GLU A 219 20.21 0.24 19.60
C GLU A 219 20.44 0.57 18.12
N VAL A 220 19.71 -0.08 17.19
CA VAL A 220 19.78 0.23 15.74
C VAL A 220 19.17 1.60 15.44
N TRP A 221 18.20 2.04 16.23
CA TRP A 221 17.60 3.37 16.11
C TRP A 221 18.50 4.48 16.69
N LYS A 222 19.34 4.16 17.68
CA LYS A 222 20.30 5.10 18.28
C LYS A 222 21.51 5.40 17.38
N SER A 223 21.94 4.46 16.53
CA SER A 223 23.09 4.67 15.64
C SER A 223 22.79 5.55 14.43
N LEU A 224 21.51 5.84 14.15
CA LEU A 224 21.03 6.67 13.04
C LEU A 224 20.68 8.12 13.44
N GLY A 225 21.01 8.57 14.66
CA GLY A 225 20.99 9.99 15.03
C GLY A 225 19.61 10.68 15.07
N LEU A 226 18.51 9.97 14.85
CA LEU A 226 17.16 10.54 14.82
C LEU A 226 16.42 10.27 16.13
N LYS A 227 16.27 11.30 16.96
CA LYS A 227 15.44 11.25 18.18
C LYS A 227 13.97 11.40 17.80
N PHE A 228 13.23 10.30 17.70
CA PHE A 228 11.77 10.34 17.78
C PHE A 228 11.35 10.01 19.21
N GLY A 229 10.97 11.04 19.96
CA GLY A 229 10.40 10.90 21.29
C GLY A 229 8.99 10.34 21.21
N VAL A 230 8.80 9.09 21.61
CA VAL A 230 7.49 8.54 21.94
C VAL A 230 7.15 9.00 23.35
N GLY A 231 6.49 10.15 23.45
CA GLY A 231 5.89 10.66 24.68
C GLY A 231 4.55 9.97 24.93
N GLY A 232 4.57 8.85 25.65
CA GLY A 232 3.38 8.29 26.26
C GLY A 232 3.23 8.82 27.70
N LYS A 233 2.16 9.58 27.94
CA LYS A 233 1.30 9.61 29.15
C LYS A 233 0.73 11.02 29.33
N GLU A 234 -0.57 11.16 29.12
CA GLU A 234 -1.35 12.07 29.94
C GLU A 234 -2.72 11.47 30.23
N GLN A 235 -3.07 11.56 31.51
CA GLN A 235 -4.13 10.86 32.20
C GLN A 235 -5.49 11.48 31.87
N ALA A 236 -6.49 10.63 31.65
CA ALA A 236 -7.89 11.02 31.74
C ALA A 236 -8.37 10.86 33.19
N GLY A 237 -8.74 11.99 33.80
CA GLY A 237 -9.92 12.16 34.66
C GLY A 237 -9.99 11.43 36.01
N GLN A 238 -9.96 12.21 37.09
CA GLN A 238 -10.88 12.01 38.21
C GLN A 238 -11.50 13.36 38.61
N ALA A 239 -12.82 13.32 38.75
CA ALA A 239 -13.69 14.35 39.27
C ALA A 239 -13.49 14.51 40.78
N LEU A 240 -13.34 15.77 41.22
CA LEU A 240 -14.16 16.48 42.22
C LEU A 240 -13.49 17.82 42.55
#